data_AF-A0A1B9JUK7-F1
#
_entry.id   AF-A0A1B9JUK7-F1
#
_cell.length_a   1.000
_cell.length_b   1.000
_cell.length_c   1.000
_cell.angle_alpha   90.00
_cell.angle_beta   90.00
_cell.angle_gamma   90.00
#
_symmetry.space_group_name_H-M   'P 1'
#
loop_
_entity.id
_entity.type
_entity.pdbx_description
1 polymer ?
#
loop_
_entity_poly.entity_id
_entity_poly.type
_entity_poly.pdbx_seq_one_letter_code
_entity_poly.pdbx_strand_id
1 'polypeptide(L)'
;MLEATDTFESIETFVTLPSQNNNYPKMEFDQLVVAPYAFWQDADGDELVPLTAKQANLKGNLTVNWKDAFGRDITNSVKSNPKQVLSGCDAPYALTVELHKGVVRTQYGDPSQLTIDNKSHTYYFYPKVIEPKVCFAQPNLEYGEGKFAGPAEQWDPLNGFKLQDINNPESNFPTVGANNLYLKFKLIGITAEEFINANGSTMHSGDGSGVILELTPESDQIKTHVVRVTLKGPSRAQNGGDAFRPSTFNFYADGGKSNLLYNFRIGHWFIADTKFVIYSTARSICNGTLPAGTYRTPYLREYTTAPRGGRNYKRSITGGINTEWGNLRSDYYSSDFVGGTGGWAVEKSSNAPGLRYSGGFAHGNTYYNYDYYDPEFHAVGTGCITP
;
A
#
# COMPACT_ATOMS: atom_id res chain seq x y z
N MET A 1 23.66 -7.67 -15.80
CA MET A 1 22.31 -8.01 -15.32
C MET A 1 22.36 -8.04 -13.82
N LEU A 2 21.35 -7.52 -13.13
CA LEU A 2 21.29 -7.61 -11.67
C LEU A 2 20.84 -9.01 -11.25
N GLU A 3 21.56 -9.63 -10.32
CA GLU A 3 21.17 -10.86 -9.66
C GLU A 3 20.26 -10.58 -8.46
N ALA A 4 19.59 -11.59 -7.93
CA ALA A 4 18.63 -11.43 -6.84
C ALA A 4 19.27 -11.03 -5.49
N THR A 5 20.58 -11.17 -5.37
CA THR A 5 21.36 -10.80 -4.18
C THR A 5 22.00 -9.43 -4.30
N ASP A 6 21.84 -8.74 -5.43
CA ASP A 6 22.42 -7.42 -5.63
C ASP A 6 21.78 -6.38 -4.71
N THR A 7 22.62 -5.47 -4.23
CA THR A 7 22.26 -4.41 -3.29
C THR A 7 22.43 -3.05 -3.97
N PHE A 8 21.96 -1.97 -3.35
CA PHE A 8 22.24 -0.64 -3.90
C PHE A 8 23.74 -0.36 -4.00
N GLU A 9 24.56 -0.93 -3.12
CA GLU A 9 26.02 -0.84 -3.13
C GLU A 9 26.68 -1.57 -4.31
N SER A 10 26.04 -2.59 -4.90
CA SER A 10 26.59 -3.24 -6.10
C SER A 10 26.37 -2.45 -7.39
N ILE A 11 25.57 -1.37 -7.33
CA ILE A 11 25.36 -0.46 -8.45
C ILE A 11 26.38 0.69 -8.36
N GLU A 12 27.49 0.53 -9.08
CA GLU A 12 28.55 1.53 -9.10
C GLU A 12 28.16 2.75 -9.95
N THR A 13 28.35 3.94 -9.37
CA THR A 13 28.14 5.22 -10.04
C THR A 13 29.27 6.18 -9.64
N PHE A 14 29.55 7.18 -10.46
CA PHE A 14 30.53 8.20 -10.12
C PHE A 14 30.16 8.96 -8.85
N VAL A 15 28.87 9.23 -8.62
CA VAL A 15 28.40 9.75 -7.34
C VAL A 15 28.31 8.59 -6.34
N THR A 16 29.45 8.17 -5.84
CA THR A 16 29.58 7.00 -4.96
C THR A 16 28.77 7.18 -3.67
N LEU A 17 28.40 6.05 -3.05
CA LEU A 17 27.63 6.02 -1.81
C LEU A 17 28.42 6.57 -0.61
N PRO A 18 27.76 6.85 0.53
CA PRO A 18 28.39 7.53 1.67
C PRO A 18 29.67 6.92 2.23
N SER A 19 29.90 5.61 2.06
CA SER A 19 31.14 4.95 2.47
C SER A 19 32.38 5.52 1.77
N GLN A 20 32.19 6.13 0.58
CA GLN A 20 33.25 6.68 -0.26
C GLN A 20 33.03 8.16 -0.60
N ASN A 21 31.85 8.73 -0.32
CA ASN A 21 31.51 10.13 -0.61
C ASN A 21 30.62 10.75 0.48
N ASN A 22 31.24 11.55 1.35
CA ASN A 22 30.54 12.27 2.41
C ASN A 22 29.50 13.28 1.90
N ASN A 23 29.57 13.69 0.63
CA ASN A 23 28.67 14.65 0.01
C ASN A 23 27.49 14.01 -0.74
N TYR A 24 27.31 12.67 -0.66
CA TYR A 24 26.16 11.99 -1.28
C TYR A 24 24.82 12.66 -0.91
N PRO A 25 23.93 12.95 -1.88
CA PRO A 25 23.89 12.43 -3.26
C PRO A 25 24.52 13.34 -4.31
N LYS A 26 25.63 14.02 -3.98
CA LYS A 26 26.33 14.97 -4.85
C LYS A 26 27.81 14.62 -4.99
N MET A 27 28.38 14.92 -6.15
CA MET A 27 29.80 14.95 -6.43
C MET A 27 30.13 16.28 -7.10
N GLU A 28 31.20 16.95 -6.67
CA GLU A 28 31.64 18.18 -7.34
C GLU A 28 32.30 17.84 -8.67
N PHE A 29 32.17 18.73 -9.67
CA PHE A 29 32.65 18.43 -11.03
C PHE A 29 34.18 18.32 -11.10
N ASP A 30 34.91 19.04 -10.24
CA ASP A 30 36.37 18.93 -10.15
C ASP A 30 36.84 17.54 -9.72
N GLN A 31 36.06 16.82 -8.92
CA GLN A 31 36.39 15.46 -8.52
C GLN A 31 36.48 14.52 -9.72
N LEU A 32 35.74 14.78 -10.81
CA LEU A 32 35.77 13.99 -12.04
C LEU A 32 36.91 14.36 -12.99
N VAL A 33 37.16 15.66 -13.15
CA VAL A 33 38.11 16.16 -14.16
C VAL A 33 39.51 16.38 -13.61
N VAL A 34 39.68 16.43 -12.28
CA VAL A 34 40.99 16.43 -11.62
C VAL A 34 41.27 15.02 -11.08
N ALA A 35 42.52 14.76 -10.67
CA ALA A 35 42.88 13.53 -9.98
C ALA A 35 41.90 13.23 -8.81
N PRO A 36 41.48 11.97 -8.61
CA PRO A 36 42.07 10.76 -9.20
C PRO A 36 41.46 10.32 -10.54
N TYR A 37 40.26 10.77 -10.90
CA TYR A 37 39.60 10.30 -12.13
C TYR A 37 40.19 10.94 -13.39
N ALA A 38 40.51 12.24 -13.34
CA ALA A 38 41.17 12.97 -14.42
C ALA A 38 40.51 12.75 -15.80
N PHE A 39 39.18 12.78 -15.89
CA PHE A 39 38.41 12.68 -17.15
C PHE A 39 38.47 13.97 -17.96
N TRP A 40 39.68 14.39 -18.27
CA TRP A 40 39.97 15.51 -19.13
C TRP A 40 41.27 15.22 -19.86
N GLN A 41 41.42 15.81 -21.03
CA GLN A 41 42.65 15.73 -21.77
C GLN A 41 42.91 17.10 -22.37
N ASP A 42 44.17 17.48 -22.31
CA ASP A 42 44.64 18.68 -22.95
C ASP A 42 45.93 18.39 -23.72
N ALA A 43 46.10 19.11 -24.84
CA ALA A 43 47.17 18.91 -25.79
C ALA A 43 48.22 20.03 -25.77
N ASP A 44 47.89 21.21 -25.23
CA ASP A 44 48.75 22.39 -25.26
C ASP A 44 49.38 22.75 -23.90
N GLY A 45 49.09 21.98 -22.86
CA GLY A 45 49.78 22.00 -21.57
C GLY A 45 49.07 22.82 -20.49
N ASP A 46 47.77 23.05 -20.61
CA ASP A 46 46.94 23.62 -19.57
C ASP A 46 46.93 22.73 -18.30
N GLU A 47 46.59 23.33 -17.16
CA GLU A 47 46.32 22.62 -15.91
C GLU A 47 44.96 23.06 -15.35
N LEU A 48 44.12 22.09 -14.98
CA LEU A 48 42.83 22.37 -14.34
C LEU A 48 43.00 22.62 -12.84
N VAL A 49 42.53 23.78 -12.40
CA VAL A 49 42.54 24.18 -11.00
C VAL A 49 41.21 23.78 -10.32
N PRO A 50 41.24 23.02 -9.20
CA PRO A 50 40.05 22.58 -8.47
C PRO A 50 39.15 23.72 -7.96
N LEU A 51 37.89 23.40 -7.65
CA LEU A 51 36.86 24.34 -7.18
C LEU A 51 37.20 25.02 -5.85
N THR A 52 38.03 24.37 -5.03
CA THR A 52 38.42 24.85 -3.70
C THR A 52 39.50 25.92 -3.74
N ALA A 53 40.15 26.16 -4.89
CA ALA A 53 41.17 27.19 -5.04
C ALA A 53 40.55 28.56 -5.37
N LYS A 54 41.21 29.65 -4.94
CA LYS A 54 40.75 31.04 -5.15
C LYS A 54 40.61 31.46 -6.62
N GLN A 55 41.11 30.66 -7.56
CA GLN A 55 41.06 30.88 -9.02
C GLN A 55 40.53 29.62 -9.73
N ALA A 56 39.41 29.06 -9.25
CA ALA A 56 38.82 27.87 -9.84
C ALA A 56 38.46 28.08 -11.32
N ASN A 57 39.02 27.23 -12.18
CA ASN A 57 38.72 27.18 -13.61
C ASN A 57 37.51 26.30 -13.92
N LEU A 58 36.93 25.70 -12.87
CA LEU A 58 35.84 24.74 -12.95
C LEU A 58 34.56 25.31 -12.32
N LYS A 59 33.39 24.86 -12.78
CA LYS A 59 32.09 24.98 -12.10
C LYS A 59 31.23 23.77 -12.43
N GLY A 60 30.27 23.46 -11.56
CA GLY A 60 29.26 22.44 -11.77
C GLY A 60 29.36 21.29 -10.79
N ASN A 61 28.36 20.42 -10.82
CA ASN A 61 28.32 19.21 -9.99
C ASN A 61 27.45 18.13 -10.63
N LEU A 62 27.67 16.90 -10.21
CA LEU A 62 26.76 15.79 -10.50
C LEU A 62 25.93 15.49 -9.27
N THR A 63 24.65 15.19 -9.49
CA THR A 63 23.75 14.67 -8.48
C THR A 63 23.13 13.36 -8.94
N VAL A 64 22.78 12.51 -7.98
CA VAL A 64 21.97 11.32 -8.23
C VAL A 64 20.63 11.40 -7.53
N ASN A 65 19.59 10.88 -8.18
CA ASN A 65 18.27 10.73 -7.61
C ASN A 65 17.78 9.30 -7.84
N TRP A 66 17.40 8.62 -6.77
CA TRP A 66 16.81 7.29 -6.84
C TRP A 66 15.31 7.37 -6.66
N LYS A 67 14.58 6.67 -7.53
CA LYS A 67 13.16 6.40 -7.41
C LYS A 67 12.87 4.92 -7.50
N ASP A 68 11.81 4.47 -6.83
CA ASP A 68 11.25 3.15 -7.04
C ASP A 68 10.20 3.13 -8.16
N ALA A 69 9.58 1.97 -8.38
CA ALA A 69 8.54 1.75 -9.38
C ALA A 69 7.32 2.67 -9.24
N PHE A 70 7.12 3.23 -8.05
CA PHE A 70 6.00 4.09 -7.71
C PHE A 70 6.36 5.58 -7.81
N GLY A 71 7.61 5.89 -8.20
CA GLY A 71 8.11 7.25 -8.36
C GLY A 71 8.50 7.94 -7.06
N ARG A 72 8.56 7.20 -5.93
CA ARG A 72 8.94 7.77 -4.62
C ARG A 72 10.44 8.00 -4.59
N ASP A 73 10.86 9.16 -4.09
CA ASP A 73 12.29 9.43 -3.89
C ASP A 73 12.83 8.60 -2.73
N ILE A 74 13.71 7.66 -3.05
CA ILE A 74 14.35 6.76 -2.09
C ILE A 74 15.83 7.08 -1.90
N THR A 75 16.33 8.21 -2.41
CA THR A 75 17.75 8.58 -2.38
C THR A 75 18.32 8.57 -0.96
N ASN A 76 17.57 9.10 0.02
CA ASN A 76 17.97 9.05 1.43
C ASN A 76 17.87 7.65 2.03
N SER A 77 16.92 6.81 1.59
CA SER A 77 16.84 5.42 2.05
C SER A 77 18.03 4.61 1.56
N VAL A 78 18.41 4.78 0.29
CA VAL A 78 19.61 4.20 -0.32
C VAL A 78 20.87 4.66 0.41
N LYS A 79 20.94 5.96 0.75
CA LYS A 79 22.02 6.54 1.57
C LYS A 79 22.17 5.82 2.92
N SER A 80 21.06 5.60 3.61
CA SER A 80 21.04 4.99 4.94
C SER A 80 21.18 3.47 4.92
N ASN A 81 20.81 2.82 3.82
CA ASN A 81 20.76 1.35 3.69
C ASN A 81 21.43 0.87 2.38
N PRO A 82 22.73 1.17 2.15
CA PRO A 82 23.39 0.85 0.88
C PRO A 82 23.44 -0.67 0.60
N LYS A 83 23.48 -1.48 1.65
CA LYS A 83 23.51 -2.96 1.57
C LYS A 83 22.12 -3.60 1.48
N GLN A 84 21.06 -2.81 1.36
CA GLN A 84 19.72 -3.35 1.15
C GLN A 84 19.66 -3.99 -0.24
N VAL A 85 19.20 -5.24 -0.29
CA VAL A 85 18.95 -5.98 -1.53
C VAL A 85 17.80 -5.31 -2.29
N LEU A 86 17.94 -5.18 -3.60
CA LEU A 86 16.89 -4.60 -4.45
C LEU A 86 15.68 -5.55 -4.47
N SER A 87 14.55 -5.04 -3.98
CA SER A 87 13.26 -5.73 -4.00
C SER A 87 12.61 -5.67 -5.38
N GLY A 88 12.17 -6.82 -5.90
CA GLY A 88 11.36 -6.86 -7.13
C GLY A 88 9.97 -6.23 -6.98
N CYS A 89 9.47 -6.07 -5.75
CA CYS A 89 8.18 -5.42 -5.48
C CYS A 89 8.21 -3.90 -5.66
N ASP A 90 9.41 -3.30 -5.58
CA ASP A 90 9.61 -1.86 -5.75
C ASP A 90 10.31 -1.55 -7.08
N ALA A 91 10.43 -2.56 -7.96
CA ALA A 91 11.07 -2.45 -9.26
C ALA A 91 10.07 -2.12 -10.40
N PRO A 92 10.50 -1.42 -11.46
CA PRO A 92 11.86 -0.94 -11.70
C PRO A 92 12.27 0.22 -10.81
N TYR A 93 13.53 0.21 -10.38
CA TYR A 93 14.16 1.39 -9.80
C TYR A 93 14.67 2.29 -10.91
N ALA A 94 14.58 3.60 -10.70
CA ALA A 94 15.13 4.61 -11.60
C ALA A 94 16.24 5.37 -10.88
N LEU A 95 17.43 5.41 -11.47
CA LEU A 95 18.53 6.27 -11.06
C LEU A 95 18.74 7.36 -12.09
N THR A 96 18.41 8.59 -11.73
CA THR A 96 18.70 9.76 -12.54
C THR A 96 20.05 10.34 -12.13
N VAL A 97 20.99 10.40 -13.07
CA VAL A 97 22.26 11.13 -12.92
C VAL A 97 22.11 12.46 -13.64
N GLU A 98 22.33 13.56 -12.93
CA GLU A 98 22.17 14.91 -13.46
C GLU A 98 23.45 15.74 -13.26
N LEU A 99 23.96 16.31 -14.35
CA LEU A 99 25.01 17.32 -14.34
C LEU A 99 24.36 18.70 -14.29
N HIS A 100 24.64 19.45 -13.22
CA HIS A 100 24.26 20.85 -13.06
C HIS A 100 25.38 21.75 -13.58
N LYS A 101 25.19 22.32 -14.76
CA LYS A 101 26.03 23.32 -15.45
C LYS A 101 27.55 23.15 -15.22
N GLY A 102 28.19 22.39 -16.10
CA GLY A 102 29.65 22.27 -16.15
C GLY A 102 30.29 23.51 -16.79
N VAL A 103 31.36 24.05 -16.21
CA VAL A 103 32.20 25.06 -16.86
C VAL A 103 33.65 24.63 -16.72
N VAL A 104 34.38 24.65 -17.83
CA VAL A 104 35.83 24.46 -17.87
C VAL A 104 36.45 25.68 -18.54
N ARG A 105 37.44 26.29 -17.89
CA ARG A 105 38.25 27.37 -18.45
C ARG A 105 39.68 26.89 -18.61
N THR A 106 40.27 27.24 -19.74
CA THR A 106 41.63 26.87 -20.13
C THR A 106 42.40 28.14 -20.46
N GLN A 107 43.73 28.12 -20.28
CA GLN A 107 44.54 29.32 -20.53
C GLN A 107 44.84 29.47 -22.02
N TYR A 108 45.11 28.35 -22.72
CA TYR A 108 45.54 28.36 -24.11
C TYR A 108 44.47 27.89 -25.10
N GLY A 109 43.42 27.19 -24.64
CA GLY A 109 42.35 26.73 -25.51
C GLY A 109 41.59 27.83 -26.26
N ASP A 110 41.17 27.53 -27.49
CA ASP A 110 40.27 28.35 -28.31
C ASP A 110 39.03 27.52 -28.72
N PRO A 111 37.84 27.76 -28.12
CA PRO A 111 37.55 28.80 -27.14
C PRO A 111 38.11 28.50 -25.74
N SER A 112 38.50 29.54 -24.99
CA SER A 112 39.08 29.44 -23.63
C SER A 112 38.07 29.08 -22.54
N GLN A 113 36.80 28.89 -22.91
CA GLN A 113 35.74 28.45 -22.01
C GLN A 113 34.81 27.47 -22.73
N LEU A 114 34.68 26.28 -22.16
CA LEU A 114 33.62 25.33 -22.47
C LEU A 114 32.52 25.44 -21.40
N THR A 115 31.28 25.56 -21.86
CA THR A 115 30.10 25.48 -20.99
C THR A 115 29.29 24.27 -21.38
N ILE A 116 28.98 23.43 -20.40
CA ILE A 116 28.15 22.24 -20.53
C ILE A 116 26.84 22.57 -19.81
N ASP A 117 25.75 22.69 -20.57
CA ASP A 117 24.43 22.91 -19.99
C ASP A 117 23.98 21.71 -19.15
N ASN A 118 22.85 21.88 -18.45
CA ASN A 118 22.29 20.80 -17.65
C ASN A 118 22.00 19.58 -18.52
N LYS A 119 22.49 18.42 -18.07
CA LYS A 119 22.22 17.13 -18.73
C LYS A 119 21.79 16.11 -17.70
N SER A 120 20.82 15.29 -18.05
CA SER A 120 20.35 14.20 -17.19
C SER A 120 20.20 12.91 -17.99
N HIS A 121 20.48 11.79 -17.35
CA HIS A 121 20.16 10.46 -17.88
C HIS A 121 19.56 9.60 -16.77
N THR A 122 18.59 8.75 -17.12
CA THR A 122 17.94 7.85 -16.16
C THR A 122 18.20 6.40 -16.54
N TYR A 123 18.80 5.66 -15.60
CA TYR A 123 19.02 4.22 -15.70
C TYR A 123 17.91 3.49 -14.96
N TYR A 124 17.42 2.39 -15.56
CA TYR A 124 16.37 1.56 -14.96
C TYR A 124 16.94 0.21 -14.54
N PHE A 125 16.60 -0.21 -13.32
CA PHE A 125 17.10 -1.44 -12.71
C PHE A 125 15.95 -2.38 -12.39
N TYR A 126 16.03 -3.58 -12.96
CA TYR A 126 15.11 -4.68 -12.73
C TYR A 126 15.90 -5.80 -12.03
N PRO A 127 15.80 -5.94 -10.69
CA PRO A 127 16.42 -7.06 -10.01
C PRO A 127 15.79 -8.37 -10.49
N LYS A 128 16.61 -9.40 -10.61
CA LYS A 128 16.13 -10.74 -10.96
C LYS A 128 15.25 -11.29 -9.85
N VAL A 129 14.05 -11.75 -10.21
CA VAL A 129 13.10 -12.34 -9.27
C VAL A 129 13.19 -13.86 -9.39
N ILE A 130 13.72 -14.50 -8.35
CA ILE A 130 13.92 -15.97 -8.33
C ILE A 130 12.72 -16.69 -7.72
N GLU A 131 12.05 -16.05 -6.75
CA GLU A 131 10.90 -16.63 -6.06
C GLU A 131 9.67 -15.72 -6.24
N PRO A 132 8.49 -16.30 -6.55
CA PRO A 132 7.25 -15.57 -6.58
C PRO A 132 6.92 -14.92 -5.24
N LYS A 133 6.28 -13.74 -5.25
CA LYS A 133 5.82 -13.06 -4.03
C LYS A 133 4.50 -12.33 -4.25
N VAL A 134 3.71 -12.23 -3.19
CA VAL A 134 2.66 -11.21 -3.07
C VAL A 134 3.28 -9.98 -2.43
N CYS A 135 3.45 -8.92 -3.22
CA CYS A 135 4.05 -7.67 -2.77
C CYS A 135 3.10 -6.87 -1.87
N PHE A 136 1.84 -6.77 -2.28
CA PHE A 136 0.82 -6.00 -1.56
C PHE A 136 -0.56 -6.63 -1.71
N ALA A 137 -1.37 -6.50 -0.66
CA ALA A 137 -2.79 -6.77 -0.63
C ALA A 137 -3.54 -5.44 -0.62
N GLN A 138 -4.08 -5.05 -1.78
CA GLN A 138 -4.63 -3.71 -2.02
C GLN A 138 -6.16 -3.67 -1.89
N PRO A 139 -6.73 -3.07 -0.84
CA PRO A 139 -8.15 -2.74 -0.78
C PRO A 139 -8.44 -1.46 -1.60
N ASN A 140 -9.55 -0.77 -1.32
CA ASN A 140 -9.76 0.60 -1.79
C ASN A 140 -8.67 1.49 -1.18
N LEU A 141 -7.93 2.25 -2.00
CA LEU A 141 -6.87 3.15 -1.55
C LEU A 141 -7.38 4.55 -1.16
N GLU A 142 -8.65 4.87 -1.43
CA GLU A 142 -9.23 6.15 -1.04
C GLU A 142 -9.07 6.35 0.48
N TYR A 143 -8.59 7.52 0.89
CA TYR A 143 -8.17 7.80 2.27
C TYR A 143 -7.17 6.77 2.80
N GLY A 144 -5.99 6.71 2.16
CA GLY A 144 -4.83 5.92 2.58
C GLY A 144 -3.59 6.75 2.90
N GLU A 145 -3.66 8.08 2.77
CA GLU A 145 -2.50 8.97 2.85
C GLU A 145 -2.64 10.02 3.97
N GLY A 146 -1.52 10.68 4.29
CA GLY A 146 -1.48 11.78 5.26
C GLY A 146 -2.11 11.39 6.60
N LYS A 147 -3.16 12.09 7.01
CA LYS A 147 -3.87 11.84 8.28
C LYS A 147 -4.57 10.47 8.38
N PHE A 148 -4.79 9.80 7.23
CA PHE A 148 -5.38 8.46 7.15
C PHE A 148 -4.33 7.36 7.04
N ALA A 149 -3.06 7.72 6.81
CA ALA A 149 -1.99 6.75 6.63
C ALA A 149 -1.81 5.89 7.88
N GLY A 150 -1.63 4.60 7.64
CA GLY A 150 -1.25 3.64 8.65
C GLY A 150 0.26 3.64 8.93
N PRO A 151 0.70 2.80 9.87
CA PRO A 151 2.12 2.55 10.06
C PRO A 151 2.77 2.03 8.77
N ALA A 152 3.96 2.52 8.42
CA ALA A 152 4.61 2.25 7.12
C ALA A 152 5.04 0.77 6.95
N GLU A 153 5.20 0.06 8.05
CA GLU A 153 5.45 -1.38 8.10
C GLU A 153 4.21 -2.21 7.73
N GLN A 154 3.01 -1.67 7.95
CA GLN A 154 1.74 -2.33 7.59
C GLN A 154 1.19 -1.84 6.25
N TRP A 155 1.26 -0.53 6.00
CA TRP A 155 0.49 0.14 4.96
C TRP A 155 1.38 0.96 4.03
N ASP A 156 1.20 0.75 2.74
CA ASP A 156 1.75 1.53 1.66
C ASP A 156 0.65 2.41 1.03
N PRO A 157 0.75 3.75 1.08
CA PRO A 157 -0.28 4.64 0.56
C PRO A 157 -0.67 4.42 -0.91
N LEU A 158 0.28 3.94 -1.73
CA LEU A 158 0.07 3.73 -3.17
C LEU A 158 -0.30 2.28 -3.52
N ASN A 159 -0.10 1.34 -2.59
CA ASN A 159 -0.16 -0.09 -2.91
C ASN A 159 -0.99 -0.94 -1.95
N GLY A 160 -1.30 -0.47 -0.74
CA GLY A 160 -2.12 -1.19 0.22
C GLY A 160 -1.32 -1.89 1.33
N PHE A 161 -1.86 -2.97 1.87
CA PHE A 161 -1.24 -3.67 3.00
C PHE A 161 -0.07 -4.55 2.55
N LYS A 162 0.97 -4.57 3.38
CA LYS A 162 2.11 -5.49 3.26
C LYS A 162 1.80 -6.78 4.02
N LEU A 163 2.35 -7.90 3.58
CA LEU A 163 2.38 -9.13 4.38
C LEU A 163 3.10 -8.85 5.70
N GLN A 164 2.54 -9.30 6.83
CA GLN A 164 3.13 -9.11 8.16
C GLN A 164 3.91 -10.35 8.60
N ASP A 165 3.22 -11.45 8.86
CA ASP A 165 3.83 -12.72 9.25
C ASP A 165 3.10 -13.88 8.57
N ILE A 166 3.80 -14.57 7.69
CA ILE A 166 3.26 -15.72 6.95
C ILE A 166 2.89 -16.90 7.88
N ASN A 167 3.45 -16.95 9.09
CA ASN A 167 3.14 -18.00 10.07
C ASN A 167 1.98 -17.61 10.99
N ASN A 168 1.50 -16.36 10.91
CA ASN A 168 0.39 -15.87 11.72
C ASN A 168 -0.68 -15.19 10.83
N PRO A 169 -1.62 -15.98 10.26
CA PRO A 169 -2.65 -15.47 9.35
C PRO A 169 -3.54 -14.37 9.94
N GLU A 170 -3.68 -14.29 11.26
CA GLU A 170 -4.47 -13.26 11.95
C GLU A 170 -3.79 -11.88 11.93
N SER A 171 -2.49 -11.84 11.64
CA SER A 171 -1.73 -10.59 11.51
C SER A 171 -1.79 -10.00 10.09
N ASN A 172 -2.30 -10.75 9.11
CA ASN A 172 -2.31 -10.37 7.71
C ASN A 172 -3.69 -9.86 7.29
N PHE A 173 -3.73 -8.78 6.53
CA PHE A 173 -4.98 -8.27 5.97
C PHE A 173 -5.57 -9.26 4.94
N PRO A 174 -6.89 -9.49 4.94
CA PRO A 174 -7.91 -8.96 5.85
C PRO A 174 -8.19 -9.83 7.08
N THR A 175 -8.57 -9.18 8.20
CA THR A 175 -9.03 -9.84 9.43
C THR A 175 -10.55 -9.80 9.60
N VAL A 176 -11.22 -8.88 8.90
CA VAL A 176 -12.68 -8.77 8.82
C VAL A 176 -13.12 -8.73 7.36
N GLY A 177 -14.34 -9.14 7.06
CA GLY A 177 -14.84 -9.17 5.69
C GLY A 177 -16.33 -8.86 5.59
N ALA A 178 -16.78 -8.61 4.37
CA ALA A 178 -18.19 -8.52 4.02
C ALA A 178 -18.39 -8.95 2.56
N ASN A 179 -19.63 -9.27 2.21
CA ASN A 179 -19.94 -9.74 0.87
C ASN A 179 -19.58 -8.69 -0.21
N ASN A 180 -18.95 -9.15 -1.28
CA ASN A 180 -18.45 -8.37 -2.43
C ASN A 180 -17.36 -7.34 -2.11
N LEU A 181 -16.78 -7.34 -0.91
CA LEU A 181 -15.49 -6.70 -0.73
C LEU A 181 -14.43 -7.49 -1.51
N TYR A 182 -13.49 -6.78 -2.10
CA TYR A 182 -12.37 -7.41 -2.80
C TYR A 182 -11.07 -6.67 -2.54
N LEU A 183 -9.98 -7.41 -2.61
CA LEU A 183 -8.63 -6.88 -2.59
C LEU A 183 -7.90 -7.31 -3.85
N LYS A 184 -6.83 -6.59 -4.20
CA LYS A 184 -5.96 -6.93 -5.32
C LYS A 184 -4.61 -7.37 -4.77
N PHE A 185 -4.22 -8.61 -5.03
CA PHE A 185 -2.84 -9.03 -4.81
C PHE A 185 -1.98 -8.53 -5.96
N LYS A 186 -0.98 -7.71 -5.63
CA LYS A 186 0.09 -7.34 -6.56
C LYS A 186 1.19 -8.38 -6.44
N LEU A 187 1.43 -9.11 -7.52
CA LEU A 187 2.35 -10.24 -7.60
C LEU A 187 3.66 -9.82 -8.26
N ILE A 188 4.70 -10.61 -8.02
CA ILE A 188 5.94 -10.58 -8.78
C ILE A 188 6.46 -12.01 -8.93
N GLY A 189 7.13 -12.32 -10.04
CA GLY A 189 7.69 -13.66 -10.29
C GLY A 189 6.66 -14.74 -10.64
N ILE A 190 5.36 -14.42 -10.64
CA ILE A 190 4.26 -15.29 -11.08
C ILE A 190 3.15 -14.44 -11.71
N THR A 191 2.56 -14.90 -12.80
CA THR A 191 1.41 -14.23 -13.44
C THR A 191 0.11 -14.49 -12.67
N ALA A 192 -0.91 -13.65 -12.85
CA ALA A 192 -2.22 -13.88 -12.26
C ALA A 192 -2.81 -15.24 -12.66
N GLU A 193 -2.63 -15.65 -13.92
CA GLU A 193 -3.12 -16.93 -14.43
C GLU A 193 -2.47 -18.12 -13.72
N GLU A 194 -1.14 -18.13 -13.60
CA GLU A 194 -0.40 -19.17 -12.88
C GLU A 194 -0.79 -19.24 -11.40
N PHE A 195 -0.92 -18.08 -10.74
CA PHE A 195 -1.35 -18.00 -9.35
C PHE A 195 -2.77 -18.56 -9.16
N ILE A 196 -3.69 -18.23 -10.07
CA ILE A 196 -5.07 -18.76 -10.03
C ILE A 196 -5.07 -20.26 -10.31
N ASN A 197 -4.28 -20.75 -11.26
CA ASN A 197 -4.18 -22.18 -11.55
C ASN A 197 -3.62 -22.99 -10.37
N ALA A 198 -2.69 -22.41 -9.59
CA ALA A 198 -2.15 -23.04 -8.39
C ALA A 198 -3.17 -23.13 -7.24
N ASN A 199 -4.06 -22.15 -7.11
CA ASN A 199 -4.96 -22.02 -5.95
C ASN A 199 -6.42 -22.41 -6.22
N GLY A 200 -6.84 -22.39 -7.49
CA GLY A 200 -8.23 -22.49 -7.94
C GLY A 200 -8.89 -21.12 -8.06
N SER A 201 -9.75 -20.95 -9.07
CA SER A 201 -10.56 -19.73 -9.26
C SER A 201 -11.64 -19.54 -8.19
N THR A 202 -12.01 -20.62 -7.49
CA THR A 202 -12.90 -20.60 -6.32
C THR A 202 -12.20 -21.31 -5.18
N MET A 203 -11.99 -20.60 -4.08
CA MET A 203 -11.32 -21.13 -2.89
C MET A 203 -12.29 -21.27 -1.73
N HIS A 204 -12.19 -22.41 -1.06
CA HIS A 204 -12.89 -22.69 0.19
C HIS A 204 -11.89 -22.72 1.34
N SER A 205 -12.32 -22.26 2.51
CA SER A 205 -11.55 -22.40 3.73
C SER A 205 -11.55 -23.85 4.21
N GLY A 206 -10.42 -24.32 4.77
CA GLY A 206 -10.31 -25.65 5.34
C GLY A 206 -10.79 -25.75 6.80
N ASP A 207 -10.90 -24.62 7.51
CA ASP A 207 -11.17 -24.55 8.94
C ASP A 207 -12.40 -23.70 9.31
N GLY A 208 -13.05 -23.07 8.33
CA GLY A 208 -14.27 -22.26 8.51
C GLY A 208 -15.36 -22.55 7.48
N SER A 209 -16.39 -21.70 7.43
CA SER A 209 -17.55 -21.87 6.54
C SER A 209 -18.27 -20.55 6.27
N GLY A 210 -19.11 -20.53 5.24
CA GLY A 210 -19.91 -19.38 4.86
C GLY A 210 -19.17 -18.37 3.99
N VAL A 211 -17.85 -18.45 3.86
CA VAL A 211 -17.07 -17.59 2.95
C VAL A 211 -16.36 -18.43 1.89
N ILE A 212 -16.48 -17.99 0.65
CA ILE A 212 -15.64 -18.44 -0.47
C ILE A 212 -14.92 -17.23 -1.06
N LEU A 213 -13.77 -17.47 -1.67
CA LEU A 213 -13.05 -16.46 -2.43
C LEU A 213 -13.15 -16.76 -3.92
N GLU A 214 -13.50 -15.76 -4.71
CA GLU A 214 -13.44 -15.80 -6.16
C GLU A 214 -12.20 -15.05 -6.62
N LEU A 215 -11.32 -15.74 -7.36
CA LEU A 215 -10.08 -15.20 -7.88
C LEU A 215 -10.22 -14.97 -9.38
N THR A 216 -9.95 -13.74 -9.82
CA THR A 216 -9.90 -13.37 -11.23
C THR A 216 -8.67 -12.52 -11.53
N PRO A 217 -8.14 -12.53 -12.76
CA PRO A 217 -7.24 -11.46 -13.19
C PRO A 217 -7.94 -10.10 -13.03
N GLU A 218 -7.20 -9.05 -12.68
CA GLU A 218 -7.78 -7.70 -12.55
C GLU A 218 -8.17 -7.09 -13.91
N SER A 219 -7.53 -7.54 -14.99
CA SER A 219 -7.84 -7.16 -16.37
C SER A 219 -7.70 -8.37 -17.28
N ASP A 220 -8.68 -8.56 -18.17
CA ASP A 220 -8.71 -9.66 -19.14
C ASP A 220 -7.68 -9.48 -20.28
N GLN A 221 -7.07 -8.30 -20.41
CA GLN A 221 -6.26 -7.98 -21.58
C GLN A 221 -4.78 -8.38 -21.49
N ILE A 222 -4.25 -8.79 -20.34
CA ILE A 222 -2.83 -9.17 -20.20
C ILE A 222 -2.69 -10.22 -19.09
N LYS A 223 -1.64 -11.06 -19.17
CA LYS A 223 -1.03 -11.79 -18.03
C LYS A 223 -0.56 -10.80 -16.95
N THR A 224 -1.49 -10.05 -16.36
CA THR A 224 -1.19 -9.05 -15.35
C THR A 224 -0.67 -9.77 -14.12
N HIS A 225 0.26 -9.14 -13.41
CA HIS A 225 0.70 -9.63 -12.10
C HIS A 225 -0.26 -9.15 -11.00
N VAL A 226 -1.57 -9.10 -11.28
CA VAL A 226 -2.58 -8.60 -10.35
C VAL A 226 -3.78 -9.54 -10.34
N VAL A 227 -4.07 -10.11 -9.17
CA VAL A 227 -5.24 -10.97 -8.94
C VAL A 227 -6.23 -10.24 -8.07
N ARG A 228 -7.48 -10.13 -8.52
CA ARG A 228 -8.60 -9.69 -7.70
C ARG A 228 -9.11 -10.88 -6.89
N VAL A 229 -9.18 -10.72 -5.58
CA VAL A 229 -9.73 -11.70 -4.63
C VAL A 229 -11.02 -11.12 -4.07
N THR A 230 -12.16 -11.66 -4.52
CA THR A 230 -13.49 -11.20 -4.12
C THR A 230 -14.06 -12.11 -3.04
N LEU A 231 -14.52 -11.53 -1.95
CA LEU A 231 -15.13 -12.24 -0.83
C LEU A 231 -16.61 -12.44 -1.13
N LYS A 232 -17.08 -13.69 -1.09
CA LYS A 232 -18.50 -14.05 -1.20
C LYS A 232 -18.96 -14.75 0.06
N GLY A 233 -20.10 -14.33 0.58
CA GLY A 233 -20.65 -14.93 1.79
C GLY A 233 -21.95 -14.27 2.24
N PRO A 234 -22.30 -14.40 3.54
CA PRO A 234 -23.49 -13.82 4.14
C PRO A 234 -23.71 -12.37 3.75
N SER A 235 -24.92 -12.07 3.32
CA SER A 235 -25.29 -10.73 2.84
C SER A 235 -26.69 -10.37 3.26
N ARG A 236 -27.03 -9.08 3.18
CA ARG A 236 -28.37 -8.62 3.51
C ARG A 236 -29.41 -9.15 2.54
N ALA A 237 -29.06 -9.23 1.26
CA ALA A 237 -29.93 -9.76 0.20
C ALA A 237 -30.37 -11.21 0.45
N GLN A 238 -29.52 -12.00 1.10
CA GLN A 238 -29.80 -13.40 1.47
C GLN A 238 -30.29 -13.53 2.92
N ASN A 239 -30.55 -12.41 3.60
CA ASN A 239 -30.85 -12.35 5.03
C ASN A 239 -29.86 -13.15 5.89
N GLY A 240 -28.57 -13.02 5.59
CA GLY A 240 -27.48 -13.74 6.26
C GLY A 240 -27.05 -15.03 5.54
N GLY A 241 -27.93 -15.74 4.84
CA GLY A 241 -27.53 -16.95 4.12
C GLY A 241 -26.88 -18.01 5.03
N ASP A 242 -25.77 -18.60 4.60
CA ASP A 242 -25.04 -19.64 5.34
C ASP A 242 -24.38 -19.09 6.62
N ALA A 243 -24.23 -19.93 7.64
CA ALA A 243 -23.58 -19.53 8.87
C ALA A 243 -22.08 -19.22 8.64
N PHE A 244 -21.67 -18.00 8.98
CA PHE A 244 -20.25 -17.63 9.01
C PHE A 244 -19.54 -18.34 10.16
N ARG A 245 -18.38 -18.93 9.84
CA ARG A 245 -17.39 -19.36 10.84
C ARG A 245 -16.03 -18.82 10.41
N PRO A 246 -15.18 -18.35 11.36
CA PRO A 246 -13.86 -17.82 11.05
C PRO A 246 -13.07 -18.72 10.10
N SER A 247 -12.51 -18.13 9.05
CA SER A 247 -11.96 -18.85 7.91
C SER A 247 -10.55 -18.40 7.59
N THR A 248 -9.63 -19.37 7.51
CA THR A 248 -8.26 -19.16 7.02
C THR A 248 -8.16 -19.52 5.54
N PHE A 249 -7.47 -18.68 4.78
CA PHE A 249 -7.16 -18.90 3.36
C PHE A 249 -5.65 -18.84 3.15
N ASN A 250 -5.12 -19.85 2.47
CA ASN A 250 -3.69 -19.99 2.16
C ASN A 250 -3.50 -19.96 0.64
N PHE A 251 -2.56 -19.15 0.17
CA PHE A 251 -2.28 -18.95 -1.25
C PHE A 251 -0.87 -19.40 -1.58
N TYR A 252 -0.73 -20.23 -2.60
CA TYR A 252 0.51 -20.90 -2.96
C TYR A 252 1.00 -20.48 -4.35
N ALA A 253 2.31 -20.61 -4.58
CA ALA A 253 2.91 -20.45 -5.90
C ALA A 253 2.66 -21.67 -6.80
N ASP A 254 2.45 -22.84 -6.19
CA ASP A 254 2.38 -24.13 -6.86
C ASP A 254 1.12 -24.93 -6.47
N GLY A 255 0.61 -25.73 -7.39
CA GLY A 255 -0.54 -26.61 -7.14
C GLY A 255 -0.27 -27.75 -6.15
N GLY A 256 1.01 -28.06 -5.88
CA GLY A 256 1.44 -29.00 -4.84
C GLY A 256 1.31 -28.44 -3.42
N LYS A 257 0.98 -27.15 -3.28
CA LYS A 257 0.79 -26.44 -2.00
C LYS A 257 2.01 -26.47 -1.09
N SER A 258 3.21 -26.45 -1.68
CA SER A 258 4.47 -26.51 -0.95
C SER A 258 5.09 -25.13 -0.71
N ASN A 259 4.81 -24.16 -1.57
CA ASN A 259 5.34 -22.81 -1.51
C ASN A 259 4.22 -21.80 -1.18
N LEU A 260 4.07 -21.48 0.11
CA LEU A 260 3.07 -20.55 0.62
C LEU A 260 3.53 -19.09 0.40
N LEU A 261 2.72 -18.32 -0.32
CA LEU A 261 3.02 -16.92 -0.69
C LEU A 261 2.31 -15.90 0.19
N TYR A 262 1.08 -16.19 0.61
CA TYR A 262 0.27 -15.31 1.45
C TYR A 262 -0.77 -16.12 2.19
N ASN A 263 -1.20 -15.64 3.35
CA ASN A 263 -2.40 -16.14 4.01
C ASN A 263 -3.06 -15.03 4.82
N PHE A 264 -4.33 -15.23 5.13
CA PHE A 264 -5.06 -14.38 6.06
C PHE A 264 -6.20 -15.18 6.71
N ARG A 265 -6.68 -14.68 7.85
CA ARG A 265 -7.84 -15.23 8.55
C ARG A 265 -8.91 -14.17 8.72
N ILE A 266 -10.08 -14.40 8.14
CA ILE A 266 -11.27 -13.58 8.44
C ILE A 266 -11.85 -14.10 9.75
N GLY A 267 -11.71 -13.32 10.82
CA GLY A 267 -12.21 -13.63 12.16
C GLY A 267 -13.65 -13.19 12.38
N HIS A 268 -14.07 -12.09 11.75
CA HIS A 268 -15.43 -11.56 11.87
C HIS A 268 -16.00 -11.14 10.52
N TRP A 269 -17.32 -11.29 10.39
CA TRP A 269 -18.04 -10.98 9.17
C TRP A 269 -19.07 -9.89 9.38
N PHE A 270 -19.13 -8.94 8.43
CA PHE A 270 -20.08 -7.85 8.44
C PHE A 270 -21.18 -8.02 7.39
N ILE A 271 -22.38 -7.58 7.78
CA ILE A 271 -23.52 -7.37 6.88
C ILE A 271 -24.01 -5.94 7.09
N ALA A 272 -24.23 -5.20 6.00
CA ALA A 272 -24.77 -3.85 6.07
C ALA A 272 -26.20 -3.79 5.52
N ASP A 273 -26.97 -2.81 6.00
CA ASP A 273 -28.24 -2.39 5.42
C ASP A 273 -28.27 -0.87 5.43
N THR A 274 -28.25 -0.25 4.24
CA THR A 274 -28.17 1.20 4.08
C THR A 274 -29.50 1.91 4.31
N LYS A 275 -30.58 1.17 4.58
CA LYS A 275 -31.85 1.75 5.01
C LYS A 275 -31.67 2.46 6.35
N PHE A 276 -31.98 3.75 6.37
CA PHE A 276 -31.91 4.55 7.58
C PHE A 276 -33.00 4.14 8.56
N VAL A 277 -32.59 3.78 9.77
CA VAL A 277 -33.47 3.26 10.81
C VAL A 277 -33.02 3.74 12.18
N ILE A 278 -33.92 3.75 13.15
CA ILE A 278 -33.57 3.97 14.56
C ILE A 278 -32.76 2.79 15.13
N TYR A 279 -32.05 3.02 16.24
CA TYR A 279 -31.17 2.00 16.81
C TYR A 279 -31.88 0.71 17.21
N SER A 280 -33.08 0.79 17.80
CA SER A 280 -33.84 -0.40 18.21
C SER A 280 -34.16 -1.31 17.02
N THR A 281 -34.46 -0.70 15.87
CA THR A 281 -34.70 -1.41 14.61
C THR A 281 -33.42 -2.01 14.06
N ALA A 282 -32.31 -1.26 14.03
CA ALA A 282 -31.01 -1.80 13.64
C ALA A 282 -30.59 -3.00 14.50
N ARG A 283 -30.79 -2.91 15.82
CA ARG A 283 -30.53 -4.03 16.75
C ARG A 283 -31.42 -5.24 16.45
N SER A 284 -32.70 -5.02 16.16
CA SER A 284 -33.62 -6.10 15.79
C SER A 284 -33.23 -6.75 14.46
N ILE A 285 -32.78 -5.96 13.49
CA ILE A 285 -32.28 -6.44 12.20
C ILE A 285 -31.08 -7.35 12.41
N CYS A 286 -30.07 -6.90 13.18
CA CYS A 286 -28.89 -7.72 13.42
C CYS A 286 -29.21 -9.01 14.15
N ASN A 287 -29.98 -8.96 15.24
CA ASN A 287 -30.34 -10.15 16.00
C ASN A 287 -31.20 -11.14 15.18
N GLY A 288 -31.99 -10.64 14.22
CA GLY A 288 -32.83 -11.45 13.33
C GLY A 288 -32.17 -11.91 12.04
N THR A 289 -30.96 -11.41 11.72
CA THR A 289 -30.19 -11.85 10.55
C THR A 289 -29.81 -13.32 10.73
N LEU A 290 -30.02 -14.15 9.71
CA LEU A 290 -29.87 -15.58 9.86
C LEU A 290 -28.39 -16.01 9.84
N PRO A 291 -28.04 -17.08 10.58
CA PRO A 291 -28.87 -17.74 11.59
C PRO A 291 -29.17 -16.79 12.77
N ALA A 292 -30.43 -16.76 13.23
CA ALA A 292 -30.85 -15.78 14.23
C ALA A 292 -29.98 -15.84 15.50
N GLY A 293 -29.61 -14.68 16.03
CA GLY A 293 -28.72 -14.55 17.19
C GLY A 293 -27.22 -14.67 16.89
N THR A 294 -26.80 -14.86 15.63
CA THR A 294 -25.38 -14.93 15.26
C THR A 294 -24.76 -13.60 14.86
N TYR A 295 -25.57 -12.54 14.76
CA TYR A 295 -25.11 -11.19 14.48
C TYR A 295 -25.60 -10.22 15.55
N ARG A 296 -24.80 -9.18 15.79
CA ARG A 296 -25.11 -8.08 16.71
C ARG A 296 -24.79 -6.74 16.07
N THR A 297 -25.31 -5.67 16.67
CA THR A 297 -24.82 -4.32 16.36
C THR A 297 -23.33 -4.22 16.77
N PRO A 298 -22.45 -3.64 15.94
CA PRO A 298 -21.03 -3.53 16.24
C PRO A 298 -20.71 -2.56 17.38
N TYR A 299 -19.52 -2.73 17.96
CA TYR A 299 -18.84 -1.69 18.72
C TYR A 299 -18.21 -0.68 17.75
N LEU A 300 -18.04 0.56 18.21
CA LEU A 300 -17.48 1.62 17.38
C LEU A 300 -16.08 1.27 16.86
N ARG A 301 -15.26 0.62 17.70
CA ARG A 301 -13.91 0.15 17.35
C ARG A 301 -13.88 -0.90 16.24
N GLU A 302 -14.99 -1.60 16.00
CA GLU A 302 -15.10 -2.61 14.96
C GLU A 302 -15.40 -1.97 13.60
N TYR A 303 -15.87 -0.71 13.59
CA TYR A 303 -15.91 0.08 12.37
C TYR A 303 -14.56 0.75 12.10
N THR A 304 -13.98 1.41 13.10
CA THR A 304 -12.93 2.41 12.87
C THR A 304 -11.97 2.57 14.05
N THR A 305 -10.73 2.96 13.74
CA THR A 305 -9.72 3.42 14.71
C THR A 305 -9.89 4.88 15.14
N ALA A 306 -10.82 5.63 14.55
CA ALA A 306 -11.09 7.01 14.95
C ALA A 306 -11.59 7.06 16.41
N PRO A 307 -11.14 8.04 17.22
CA PRO A 307 -11.61 8.18 18.59
C PRO A 307 -13.10 8.58 18.61
N ARG A 308 -13.78 8.40 19.74
CA ARG A 308 -15.19 8.79 19.91
C ARG A 308 -15.38 10.30 19.69
N GLY A 309 -16.29 10.67 18.78
CA GLY A 309 -16.48 12.04 18.32
C GLY A 309 -15.36 12.56 17.40
N GLY A 310 -14.41 11.69 17.05
CA GLY A 310 -13.28 11.97 16.17
C GLY A 310 -13.59 11.73 14.70
N ARG A 311 -12.65 12.18 13.87
CA ARG A 311 -12.71 12.05 12.42
C ARG A 311 -11.50 11.30 11.91
N ASN A 312 -11.67 10.67 10.74
CA ASN A 312 -10.64 9.95 9.99
C ASN A 312 -10.15 8.68 10.72
N TYR A 313 -10.37 7.51 10.12
CA TYR A 313 -9.61 6.34 10.52
C TYR A 313 -8.13 6.50 10.14
N LYS A 314 -7.26 5.72 10.77
CA LYS A 314 -5.91 5.43 10.26
C LYS A 314 -5.87 3.99 9.78
N ARG A 315 -5.27 3.72 8.62
CA ARG A 315 -5.12 2.36 8.08
C ARG A 315 -4.37 1.48 9.09
N SER A 316 -4.88 0.29 9.33
CA SER A 316 -4.29 -0.67 10.26
C SER A 316 -4.95 -2.01 10.02
N ILE A 317 -4.18 -3.08 10.18
CA ILE A 317 -4.74 -4.42 10.29
C ILE A 317 -5.35 -4.52 11.71
N THR A 318 -6.46 -5.25 11.87
CA THR A 318 -7.26 -5.39 13.11
C THR A 318 -7.98 -4.12 13.60
N GLY A 319 -8.01 -3.05 12.79
CA GLY A 319 -8.59 -1.76 13.21
C GLY A 319 -10.08 -1.57 12.90
N GLY A 320 -10.78 -2.63 12.49
CA GLY A 320 -12.18 -2.58 12.06
C GLY A 320 -12.38 -2.39 10.55
N ILE A 321 -13.63 -2.52 10.10
CA ILE A 321 -13.92 -2.68 8.66
C ILE A 321 -13.53 -1.47 7.80
N ASN A 322 -13.73 -0.23 8.27
CA ASN A 322 -13.30 0.96 7.51
C ASN A 322 -11.79 1.14 7.53
N THR A 323 -11.17 0.80 8.64
CA THR A 323 -9.72 0.90 8.81
C THR A 323 -8.97 -0.06 7.88
N GLU A 324 -9.51 -1.26 7.69
CA GLU A 324 -8.95 -2.25 6.77
C GLU A 324 -9.37 -1.97 5.33
N TRP A 325 -10.67 -1.83 5.04
CA TRP A 325 -11.16 -1.80 3.66
C TRP A 325 -11.28 -0.40 3.06
N GLY A 326 -11.29 0.64 3.88
CA GLY A 326 -11.30 2.03 3.44
C GLY A 326 -12.69 2.62 3.24
N ASN A 327 -12.86 3.40 2.16
CA ASN A 327 -14.15 3.97 1.80
C ASN A 327 -15.10 2.90 1.24
N LEU A 328 -15.97 2.39 2.11
CA LEU A 328 -16.99 1.39 1.79
C LEU A 328 -18.20 1.98 1.05
N ARG A 329 -18.37 3.31 1.06
CA ARG A 329 -19.50 4.00 0.42
C ARG A 329 -19.27 4.24 -1.08
N SER A 330 -18.01 4.28 -1.51
CA SER A 330 -17.64 4.51 -2.92
C SER A 330 -18.12 3.39 -3.84
N ASP A 331 -18.18 3.67 -5.14
CA ASP A 331 -18.45 2.72 -6.21
C ASP A 331 -17.30 1.73 -6.48
N TYR A 332 -16.18 1.85 -5.73
CA TYR A 332 -15.09 0.88 -5.77
C TYR A 332 -15.57 -0.53 -5.39
N TYR A 333 -16.47 -0.63 -4.41
CA TYR A 333 -17.06 -1.91 -4.02
C TYR A 333 -18.47 -2.04 -4.57
N SER A 334 -18.87 -3.26 -4.94
CA SER A 334 -20.27 -3.61 -5.20
C SER A 334 -20.88 -4.29 -3.98
N SER A 335 -20.77 -3.64 -2.82
CA SER A 335 -21.11 -4.20 -1.50
C SER A 335 -22.37 -3.60 -0.90
N ASP A 336 -22.87 -4.20 0.18
CA ASP A 336 -24.05 -3.73 0.92
C ASP A 336 -23.84 -2.37 1.63
N PHE A 337 -22.65 -1.78 1.56
CA PHE A 337 -22.32 -0.48 2.20
C PHE A 337 -22.49 0.73 1.26
N VAL A 338 -22.59 0.50 -0.05
CA VAL A 338 -22.59 1.56 -1.08
C VAL A 338 -23.79 2.49 -0.88
N GLY A 339 -23.53 3.80 -0.93
CA GLY A 339 -24.56 4.84 -0.71
C GLY A 339 -24.93 5.10 0.77
N GLY A 340 -24.47 4.26 1.71
CA GLY A 340 -24.68 4.46 3.14
C GLY A 340 -23.80 5.55 3.75
N THR A 341 -24.25 6.13 4.86
CA THR A 341 -23.52 7.15 5.64
C THR A 341 -22.74 6.56 6.81
N GLY A 342 -23.27 5.52 7.45
CA GLY A 342 -22.67 4.84 8.58
C GLY A 342 -23.63 3.85 9.23
N GLY A 343 -23.12 3.05 10.16
CA GLY A 343 -23.88 2.06 10.91
C GLY A 343 -23.91 2.38 12.40
N TRP A 344 -25.04 2.10 13.04
CA TRP A 344 -25.17 2.23 14.49
C TRP A 344 -24.13 1.41 15.25
N ALA A 345 -23.60 1.97 16.34
CA ALA A 345 -22.73 1.29 17.28
C ALA A 345 -23.42 1.11 18.65
N VAL A 346 -22.99 0.15 19.45
CA VAL A 346 -23.61 -0.13 20.76
C VAL A 346 -23.30 0.92 21.83
N GLU A 347 -22.29 1.75 21.65
CA GLU A 347 -21.87 2.77 22.62
C GLU A 347 -22.84 3.95 22.69
N LYS A 348 -23.28 4.31 23.90
CA LYS A 348 -24.01 5.56 24.15
C LYS A 348 -23.05 6.74 24.25
N SER A 349 -23.51 7.93 23.86
CA SER A 349 -22.78 9.18 24.11
C SER A 349 -22.98 9.64 25.56
N SER A 350 -21.93 10.21 26.14
CA SER A 350 -21.99 10.89 27.45
C SER A 350 -22.57 12.30 27.36
N ASN A 351 -22.73 12.85 26.15
CA ASN A 351 -23.11 14.26 25.95
C ASN A 351 -24.59 14.52 26.26
N ALA A 352 -25.47 13.55 26.01
CA ALA A 352 -26.89 13.65 26.36
C ALA A 352 -27.55 12.26 26.47
N PRO A 353 -28.61 12.11 27.27
CA PRO A 353 -29.44 10.91 27.29
C PRO A 353 -30.04 10.63 25.90
N GLY A 354 -30.07 9.35 25.51
CA GLY A 354 -30.65 8.93 24.22
C GLY A 354 -29.79 9.21 23.00
N LEU A 355 -28.53 9.65 23.17
CA LEU A 355 -27.56 9.70 22.08
C LEU A 355 -26.73 8.41 22.00
N ARG A 356 -26.46 7.98 20.78
CA ARG A 356 -25.66 6.78 20.50
C ARG A 356 -24.71 7.00 19.34
N TYR A 357 -23.55 6.35 19.42
CA TYR A 357 -22.53 6.47 18.40
C TYR A 357 -22.88 5.70 17.11
N SER A 358 -22.31 6.15 16.01
CA SER A 358 -22.28 5.43 14.74
C SER A 358 -20.91 5.55 14.07
N GLY A 359 -20.51 4.51 13.34
CA GLY A 359 -19.28 4.47 12.54
C GLY A 359 -19.58 4.81 11.08
N GLY A 360 -18.93 5.84 10.54
CA GLY A 360 -19.14 6.30 9.18
C GLY A 360 -18.48 5.40 8.14
N PHE A 361 -19.23 4.99 7.11
CA PHE A 361 -18.76 4.05 6.10
C PHE A 361 -17.77 4.63 5.08
N ALA A 362 -17.62 5.96 5.03
CA ALA A 362 -16.65 6.61 4.14
C ALA A 362 -15.30 6.83 4.85
N HIS A 363 -15.18 7.92 5.62
CA HIS A 363 -13.92 8.32 6.25
C HIS A 363 -13.65 7.66 7.61
N GLY A 364 -14.51 6.74 8.08
CA GLY A 364 -14.46 6.21 9.44
C GLY A 364 -14.71 7.26 10.52
N ASN A 365 -15.39 8.36 10.21
CA ASN A 365 -15.77 9.33 11.23
C ASN A 365 -16.72 8.69 12.24
N THR A 366 -16.62 9.13 13.48
CA THR A 366 -17.57 8.69 14.52
C THR A 366 -18.57 9.82 14.78
N TYR A 367 -19.85 9.48 14.65
CA TYR A 367 -20.94 10.43 14.87
C TYR A 367 -21.73 10.02 16.10
N TYR A 368 -22.56 10.92 16.62
CA TYR A 368 -23.58 10.59 17.60
C TYR A 368 -24.92 11.13 17.13
N ASN A 369 -25.96 10.32 17.29
CA ASN A 369 -27.30 10.63 16.81
C ASN A 369 -28.32 10.22 17.88
N TYR A 370 -29.49 10.83 17.89
CA TYR A 370 -30.57 10.44 18.80
C TYR A 370 -31.10 9.06 18.40
N ASP A 371 -31.05 8.11 19.32
CA ASP A 371 -31.33 6.69 19.04
C ASP A 371 -32.83 6.35 18.97
N TYR A 372 -33.68 7.35 19.25
CA TYR A 372 -35.14 7.32 19.20
C TYR A 372 -35.76 8.28 18.16
N TYR A 373 -34.95 9.07 17.45
CA TYR A 373 -35.43 10.13 16.57
C TYR A 373 -35.48 9.68 15.10
N ASP A 374 -36.43 10.23 14.34
CA ASP A 374 -36.78 9.77 13.00
C ASP A 374 -35.60 9.84 11.99
N PRO A 375 -35.41 8.79 11.14
CA PRO A 375 -34.38 8.76 10.10
C PRO A 375 -34.45 9.91 9.08
N GLU A 376 -35.56 10.64 8.93
CA GLU A 376 -35.62 11.85 8.08
C GLU A 376 -34.62 12.94 8.52
N PHE A 377 -34.16 12.91 9.77
CA PHE A 377 -33.18 13.85 10.32
C PHE A 377 -31.78 13.27 10.52
N HIS A 378 -31.67 11.93 10.59
CA HIS A 378 -30.41 11.22 10.76
C HIS A 378 -30.30 10.08 9.75
N ALA A 379 -29.46 10.29 8.75
CA ALA A 379 -29.04 9.24 7.84
C ALA A 379 -28.06 8.29 8.57
N VAL A 380 -28.55 7.30 9.33
CA VAL A 380 -27.73 6.21 9.91
C VAL A 380 -28.39 4.88 9.61
N GLY A 381 -27.65 4.00 8.96
CA GLY A 381 -28.11 2.66 8.60
C GLY A 381 -27.76 1.61 9.65
N THR A 382 -27.79 0.36 9.23
CA THR A 382 -27.42 -0.79 10.05
C THR A 382 -26.11 -1.37 9.54
N GLY A 383 -25.19 -1.65 10.45
CA GLY A 383 -24.19 -2.69 10.21
C GLY A 383 -24.34 -3.73 11.30
N CYS A 384 -24.13 -4.98 10.93
CA CYS A 384 -24.20 -6.14 11.79
C CYS A 384 -22.87 -6.87 11.68
N ILE A 385 -22.37 -7.39 12.81
CA ILE A 385 -21.13 -8.16 12.86
C ILE A 385 -21.37 -9.44 13.65
N THR A 386 -20.68 -10.52 13.26
CA THR A 386 -20.59 -11.73 14.09
C THR A 386 -19.87 -11.44 15.41
N PRO A 387 -20.23 -12.13 16.52
CA PRO A 387 -19.70 -11.92 17.86
C PRO A 387 -18.20 -11.71 17.96
#